data_AF-F0LGU6-F1
#
_entry.id   AF-F0LGU6-F1
#
_cell.length_a   1.000
_cell.length_b   1.000
_cell.length_c   1.000
_cell.angle_alpha   90.00
_cell.angle_beta   90.00
_cell.angle_gamma   90.00
#
_symmetry.space_group_name_H-M   'P 1'
#
loop_
_entity.id
_entity.type
_entity.pdbx_description
1 polymer ?
#
loop_
_entity_poly.entity_id
_entity_poly.type
_entity_poly.pdbx_seq_one_letter_code
_entity_poly.pdbx_strand_id
1 'polypeptide(L)' 'MHPMLYRSLLASALLFLVLGLIAMPFLKRGEPAFYANIIGMSLLLLFIIGISALQYKDARNRKIKKYQ' A
#
# COMPACT_ATOMS: atom_id res chain seq x y z
N MET A 1 15.20 -3.45 8.01
CA MET A 1 14.45 -2.19 7.82
C MET A 1 13.87 -1.74 9.17
N HIS A 2 14.02 -0.46 9.51
CA HIS A 2 13.53 0.09 10.79
C HIS A 2 12.00 -0.06 10.85
N PRO A 3 11.41 -0.66 11.91
CA PRO A 3 9.98 -0.97 11.98
C PRO A 3 9.08 0.28 11.88
N MET A 4 9.63 1.45 12.23
CA MET A 4 8.98 2.75 12.07
C MET A 4 8.81 3.15 10.61
N LEU A 5 9.85 2.97 9.77
CA LEU A 5 9.78 3.34 8.35
C LEU A 5 8.73 2.52 7.60
N TYR A 6 8.62 1.23 7.92
CA TYR A 6 7.58 0.36 7.38
C TYR A 6 6.18 0.90 7.68
N ARG A 7 5.91 1.22 8.95
CA ARG A 7 4.58 1.68 9.38
C ARG A 7 4.24 3.02 8.73
N SER A 8 5.22 3.93 8.63
CA SER A 8 5.04 5.21 7.96
C SER A 8 4.77 5.06 6.46
N LEU A 9 5.49 4.18 5.76
CA LEU A 9 5.24 3.91 4.33
C LEU A 9 3.88 3.26 4.09
N LEU A 10 3.48 2.32 4.95
CA LEU A 10 2.18 1.68 4.84
C LEU A 10 1.06 2.70 5.10
N ALA A 11 1.22 3.53 6.13
CA ALA A 11 0.25 4.56 6.49
C ALA A 11 0.11 5.62 5.39
N SER A 12 1.22 6.05 4.78
CA SER A 12 1.16 6.99 3.65
C SER A 12 0.48 6.36 2.43
N ALA A 13 0.80 5.11 2.09
CA ALA A 13 0.14 4.41 0.99
C ALA A 13 -1.39 4.26 1.21
N LEU A 14 -1.80 3.94 2.44
CA LEU A 14 -3.20 3.89 2.85
C LEU A 14 -3.89 5.26 2.74
N LEU A 15 -3.23 6.32 3.19
CA LEU A 15 -3.75 7.69 3.06
C LEU A 15 -3.99 8.07 1.60
N PHE A 16 -3.03 7.80 0.72
CA PHE A 16 -3.18 8.07 -0.72
C PHE A 16 -4.31 7.25 -1.35
N LEU A 17 -4.52 6.01 -0.89
CA LEU A 17 -5.60 5.15 -1.37
C LEU A 17 -6.97 5.70 -0.94
N VAL A 18 -7.10 6.17 0.32
CA VAL A 18 -8.30 6.83 0.82
C VAL A 18 -8.57 8.13 0.06
N LEU A 19 -7.53 8.95 -0.18
CA LEU A 19 -7.63 10.15 -1.00
C LEU A 19 -8.09 9.84 -2.43
N GLY A 20 -7.58 8.78 -3.05
CA GLY A 20 -8.01 8.33 -4.38
C GLY A 20 -9.48 7.90 -4.43
N LEU A 21 -9.97 7.22 -3.38
CA LEU A 21 -11.38 6.86 -3.22
C LEU A 21 -12.28 8.09 -3.05
N ILE A 22 -11.84 9.05 -2.23
CA ILE A 22 -12.58 10.31 -2.02
C ILE A 22 -12.58 11.15 -3.29
N ALA A 23 -11.48 11.15 -4.06
CA ALA A 23 -11.38 11.88 -5.32
C ALA A 23 -12.22 11.27 -6.44
N MET A 24 -12.50 9.95 -6.39
CA MET A 24 -13.25 9.23 -7.42
C MET A 24 -14.61 9.85 -7.81
N PRO A 25 -15.49 10.24 -6.87
CA PRO A 25 -16.76 10.90 -7.20
C PRO A 25 -16.59 12.30 -7.83
N PHE A 26 -15.45 12.97 -7.65
CA PHE A 26 -15.18 14.28 -8.23
C PHE A 26 -14.53 14.19 -9.62
N LEU A 27 -14.05 13.01 -10.03
CA LEU A 27 -13.41 12.78 -11.31
C LEU A 27 -14.44 12.38 -12.37
N LYS A 28 -14.47 13.11 -13.49
CA LYS A 28 -15.34 12.76 -14.62
C LYS A 28 -14.77 11.57 -15.39
N ARG A 29 -15.63 10.58 -15.68
CA ARG A 29 -15.26 9.47 -16.59
C ARG A 29 -14.89 10.02 -17.96
N GLY A 30 -13.75 9.60 -18.48
CA GLY A 30 -13.21 10.05 -19.76
C GLY A 30 -12.09 11.08 -19.63
N GLU A 31 -11.89 11.70 -18.46
CA GLU A 31 -10.71 12.54 -18.24
C GLU A 31 -9.45 11.71 -17.98
N PRO A 32 -8.28 12.18 -18.42
CA PRO A 32 -7.00 11.53 -18.12
C PRO A 32 -6.78 11.33 -16.61
N ALA A 33 -7.26 12.27 -15.79
CA ALA A 33 -7.17 12.21 -14.34
C ALA A 33 -7.93 11.03 -13.72
N PHE A 34 -9.06 10.60 -14.32
CA PHE A 34 -9.82 9.44 -13.85
C PHE A 34 -9.02 8.15 -14.03
N TYR A 35 -8.44 7.93 -15.23
CA TYR A 35 -7.61 6.77 -15.51
C TYR A 35 -6.32 6.77 -14.69
N ALA A 36 -5.68 7.94 -14.54
CA ALA A 36 -4.51 8.09 -13.69
C ALA A 36 -4.80 7.73 -12.23
N ASN A 37 -5.97 8.12 -11.70
CA ASN A 37 -6.38 7.76 -10.34
C ASN A 37 -6.59 6.24 -10.18
N ILE A 38 -7.27 5.60 -11.13
CA ILE A 38 -7.47 4.13 -11.10
C ILE A 38 -6.14 3.37 -11.16
N ILE A 39 -5.24 3.79 -12.07
CA ILE A 39 -3.92 3.18 -12.22
C ILE A 39 -3.09 3.41 -10.95
N GLY A 40 -3.10 4.62 -10.40
CA GLY A 40 -2.41 4.97 -9.16
C GLY A 40 -2.91 4.15 -7.97
N MET A 41 -4.23 4.01 -7.80
CA MET A 41 -4.83 3.17 -6.77
C MET A 41 -4.46 1.69 -6.93
N SER A 42 -4.43 1.19 -8.16
CA SER A 42 -4.01 -0.19 -8.47
C SER A 42 -2.55 -0.43 -8.10
N LEU A 43 -1.67 0.53 -8.41
CA LEU A 43 -0.25 0.47 -8.07
C LEU A 43 -0.02 0.53 -6.55
N LEU A 44 -0.78 1.38 -5.85
CA LEU A 44 -0.75 1.48 -4.38
C LEU A 44 -1.19 0.17 -3.72
N LEU A 45 -2.21 -0.50 -4.25
CA LEU A 45 -2.63 -1.81 -3.76
C LEU A 45 -1.52 -2.86 -3.90
N LEU A 46 -0.88 -2.94 -5.06
CA LEU A 46 0.25 -3.85 -5.28
C LEU A 46 1.41 -3.54 -4.33
N PHE A 47 1.69 -2.26 -4.08
CA PHE A 47 2.72 -1.83 -3.15
C PHE A 47 2.41 -2.26 -1.72
N ILE A 48 1.18 -2.06 -1.24
CA ILE A 48 0.72 -2.48 0.08
C ILE A 48 0.82 -4.00 0.23
N ILE A 49 0.41 -4.76 -0.79
CA ILE A 49 0.51 -6.23 -0.80
C ILE A 49 1.97 -6.68 -0.76
N GLY A 50 2.83 -6.09 -1.59
CA GLY A 50 4.26 -6.43 -1.65
C GLY A 50 4.97 -6.18 -0.31
N ILE A 51 4.71 -5.02 0.28
CA ILE A 51 5.23 -4.64 1.61
C ILE A 51 4.70 -5.57 2.70
N SER A 52 3.41 -5.91 2.68
CA SER A 52 2.79 -6.83 3.65
C SER A 52 3.35 -8.26 3.51
N ALA A 53 3.54 -8.75 2.30
CA ALA A 53 4.10 -10.07 2.03
C ALA A 53 5.55 -10.18 2.51
N LEU A 54 6.35 -9.13 2.32
CA LEU A 54 7.72 -9.06 2.83
C LEU A 54 7.74 -9.14 4.37
N GLN A 55 6.85 -8.38 5.02
CA GLN A 55 6.76 -8.36 6.48
C GLN A 55 6.27 -9.69 7.05
N TYR A 56 5.33 -10.36 6.38
CA TYR A 56 4.84 -11.68 6.79
C TYR A 56 5.97 -12.73 6.73
N LYS A 57 6.81 -12.69 5.70
CA LYS A 57 8.00 -13.54 5.59
C LYS A 57 9.01 -13.25 6.70
N ASP A 58 9.30 -11.97 6.98
CA ASP A 58 10.21 -11.57 8.06
C ASP A 58 9.69 -12.01 9.45
N ALA A 59 8.39 -11.85 9.71
CA ALA A 59 7.76 -12.28 10.97
C ALA A 59 7.81 -13.81 11.14
N ARG A 60 7.59 -14.56 10.06
CA ARG A 60 7.71 -16.03 10.06
C ARG A 60 9.14 -16.48 10.36
N ASN A 61 10.14 -15.86 9.73
CA ASN A 61 11.54 -16.19 9.95
C ASN A 61 12.01 -15.88 11.37
N ARG A 62 11.54 -14.78 11.98
CA ARG A 62 11.83 -14.48 13.38
C ARG A 62 11.19 -15.47 14.35
N LYS A 63 10.00 -15.99 14.07
CA LYS A 63 9.41 -17.06 14.88
C LYS A 63 10.26 -18.31 14.83
N ILE A 64 10.66 -18.78 13.65
CA ILE A 64 11.47 -20.00 13.50
C ILE A 64 12.79 -19.89 14.26
N LYS A 65 13.48 -18.75 14.17
CA LYS A 65 14.75 -18.50 14.89
C LYS A 65 14.62 -18.38 16.42
N LYS A 66 13.40 -18.22 16.95
CA LYS A 66 13.13 -18.14 18.40
C LYS A 66 12.85 -19.53 19.00
N TYR A 67 12.63 -20.54 18.16
CA TYR A 67 12.36 -21.93 18.55
C TYR A 67 13.53 -22.88 18.22
N GLN A 68 14.64 -22.35 17.69
CA GLN A 68 15.95 -23.02 17.60
C GLN A 68 16.88 -22.42 18.65
#